data_AF-A0A4R6RF45-F1
#
_entry.id   AF-A0A4R6RF45-F1
#
_cell.length_a   1.000
_cell.length_b   1.000
_cell.length_c   1.000
_cell.angle_alpha   90.00
_cell.angle_beta   90.00
_cell.angle_gamma   90.00
#
_symmetry.space_group_name_H-M   'P 1'
#
loop_
_entity.id
_entity.type
_entity.pdbx_description
1 polymer ?
#
loop_
_entity_poly.entity_id
_entity_poly.type
_entity_poly.pdbx_seq_one_letter_code
_entity_poly.pdbx_strand_id
1 'polypeptide(L)'
;MAETAPAGAPARVELDELMLAMDVVDTLRHQEGLALKELGQDGRDAALKARLREIYAGQGLSVDDRVLDEGIRALKEARFAYTPPPPGLPRTLARLWVARARVGVVAAVLVVLVAGGAGWLAYQGSAADRAAEAARVEIAETLPRALDGALATATAEARDAAAKAAAAALAADGRAALARGDAAAARAAVAGLDDLRARLVRSYDLVIVSRPGERTGVFRIPDANEGARNYYVVVEAVDPDGRLVAVPVTSEEDGRRATVSKFAVRVPKATYDAVARDKADDGIVEDRVLGEKPRGSLATEWSKPVLDGAILSW
;
A
#
# COMPACT_ATOMS: atom_id res chain seq x y z
N MET A 1 -73.60 -86.14 47.63
CA MET A 1 -72.57 -87.19 47.52
C MET A 1 -72.25 -87.31 46.04
N ALA A 2 -71.05 -87.10 45.51
CA ALA A 2 -69.72 -87.16 46.08
C ALA A 2 -68.78 -86.14 45.40
N GLU A 3 -67.65 -85.94 46.06
CA GLU A 3 -66.52 -85.05 45.83
C GLU A 3 -65.54 -85.61 44.77
N THR A 4 -64.87 -84.74 44.00
CA THR A 4 -63.53 -85.02 43.42
C THR A 4 -62.73 -83.72 43.27
N ALA A 5 -61.47 -83.78 43.69
CA ALA A 5 -60.49 -82.71 43.89
C ALA A 5 -59.70 -82.31 42.60
N PRO A 6 -58.82 -81.27 42.63
CA PRO A 6 -58.29 -80.55 41.45
C PRO A 6 -56.80 -80.82 41.10
N ALA A 7 -56.32 -80.33 39.95
CA ALA A 7 -54.91 -80.00 39.60
C ALA A 7 -54.89 -79.18 38.28
N GLY A 8 -54.04 -78.19 37.95
CA GLY A 8 -52.82 -77.58 38.51
C GLY A 8 -52.30 -76.47 37.53
N ALA A 9 -51.41 -75.57 37.97
CA ALA A 9 -51.01 -74.30 37.32
C ALA A 9 -49.71 -74.35 36.46
N PRO A 10 -49.55 -73.47 35.42
CA PRO A 10 -48.22 -73.19 34.82
C PRO A 10 -47.83 -71.71 34.50
N ALA A 11 -48.65 -70.68 34.72
CA ALA A 11 -48.43 -69.36 34.07
C ALA A 11 -47.30 -68.44 34.59
N ARG A 12 -46.75 -68.64 35.80
CA ARG A 12 -45.69 -67.74 36.36
C ARG A 12 -44.29 -68.03 35.82
N VAL A 13 -44.02 -69.29 35.49
CA VAL A 13 -42.69 -69.75 35.07
C VAL A 13 -42.29 -69.13 33.73
N GLU A 14 -43.22 -69.01 32.79
CA GLU A 14 -42.97 -68.45 31.45
C GLU A 14 -42.58 -66.95 31.45
N LEU A 15 -43.11 -66.14 32.37
CA LEU A 15 -42.77 -64.70 32.44
C LEU A 15 -41.39 -64.48 33.06
N ASP A 16 -41.07 -65.24 34.11
CA ASP A 16 -39.76 -65.19 34.75
C ASP A 16 -38.66 -65.66 33.77
N GLU A 17 -38.94 -66.70 32.97
CA GLU A 17 -38.06 -67.16 31.89
C GLU A 17 -37.88 -66.11 30.78
N LEU A 18 -38.94 -65.41 30.37
CA LEU A 18 -38.84 -64.33 29.38
C LEU A 18 -38.07 -63.11 29.89
N MET A 19 -38.29 -62.72 31.15
CA MET A 19 -37.54 -61.64 31.79
C MET A 19 -36.06 -61.99 31.93
N LEU A 20 -35.76 -63.24 32.30
CA LEU A 20 -34.40 -63.74 32.38
C LEU A 20 -33.74 -63.79 31.00
N ALA A 21 -34.44 -64.25 29.96
CA ALA A 21 -33.94 -64.22 28.59
C ALA A 21 -33.63 -62.79 28.11
N MET A 22 -34.42 -61.79 28.53
CA MET A 22 -34.16 -60.38 28.21
C MET A 22 -32.93 -59.82 28.95
N ASP A 23 -32.74 -60.16 30.23
CA ASP A 23 -31.55 -59.78 31.01
C ASP A 23 -30.28 -60.44 30.46
N VAL A 24 -30.36 -61.71 30.05
CA VAL A 24 -29.28 -62.41 29.32
C VAL A 24 -28.88 -61.63 28.06
N VAL A 25 -29.85 -61.13 27.29
CA VAL A 25 -29.59 -60.34 26.08
C VAL A 25 -28.96 -58.98 26.40
N ASP A 26 -29.36 -58.32 27.49
CA ASP A 26 -28.82 -57.03 27.90
C ASP A 26 -27.37 -57.15 28.43
N THR A 27 -27.12 -58.17 29.24
CA THR A 27 -25.75 -58.53 29.70
C THR A 27 -24.84 -58.92 28.54
N LEU A 28 -25.34 -59.65 27.54
CA LEU A 28 -24.58 -59.98 26.33
C LEU A 28 -24.18 -58.71 25.54
N ARG A 29 -25.11 -57.78 25.32
CA ARG A 29 -24.82 -56.51 24.63
C ARG A 29 -23.80 -55.65 25.36
N HIS A 30 -23.81 -55.67 26.69
CA HIS A 30 -22.88 -54.89 27.49
C HIS A 30 -21.45 -55.47 27.50
N GLN A 31 -21.30 -56.79 27.32
CA GLN A 31 -20.01 -57.48 27.40
C GLN A 31 -19.34 -57.82 26.05
N GLU A 32 -20.05 -57.73 24.92
CA GLU A 32 -19.47 -57.93 23.57
C GLU A 32 -18.32 -56.96 23.20
N GLY A 33 -18.05 -55.96 24.04
CA GLY A 33 -16.90 -55.05 23.86
C GLY A 33 -15.52 -55.71 24.00
N LEU A 34 -15.37 -56.84 24.71
CA LEU A 34 -14.04 -57.36 25.10
C LEU A 34 -13.96 -58.90 25.10
N ALA A 35 -13.39 -59.44 24.02
CA ALA A 35 -12.93 -60.82 23.79
C ALA A 35 -13.93 -61.80 23.15
N LEU A 36 -13.76 -62.04 21.83
CA LEU A 36 -13.77 -63.35 21.14
C LEU A 36 -13.92 -63.14 19.62
N LYS A 37 -12.81 -62.89 18.91
CA LYS A 37 -12.81 -62.71 17.44
C LYS A 37 -12.18 -63.88 16.65
N GLU A 38 -11.85 -65.02 17.29
CA GLU A 38 -11.07 -66.09 16.62
C GLU A 38 -11.64 -67.53 16.70
N LEU A 39 -12.93 -67.73 16.95
CA LEU A 39 -13.54 -69.09 16.87
C LEU A 39 -14.69 -69.13 15.85
N GLY A 40 -14.82 -70.24 15.13
CA GLY A 40 -15.85 -70.48 14.10
C GLY A 40 -17.28 -70.35 14.63
N GLN A 41 -18.25 -70.07 13.75
CA GLN A 41 -19.62 -69.72 14.14
C GLN A 41 -20.29 -70.74 15.06
N ASP A 42 -20.12 -72.04 14.81
CA ASP A 42 -20.76 -73.10 15.61
C ASP A 42 -20.15 -73.24 17.02
N GLY A 43 -18.89 -72.84 17.20
CA GLY A 43 -18.21 -72.87 18.50
C GLY A 43 -18.53 -71.66 19.39
N ARG A 44 -18.98 -70.53 18.81
CA ARG A 44 -19.25 -69.30 19.57
C ARG A 44 -20.48 -69.42 20.46
N ASP A 45 -21.58 -69.94 19.92
CA ASP A 45 -22.84 -70.04 20.66
C ASP A 45 -22.67 -70.97 21.87
N ALA A 46 -21.97 -72.09 21.68
CA ALA A 46 -21.67 -73.04 22.75
C ALA A 46 -20.76 -72.44 23.84
N ALA A 47 -19.71 -71.72 23.45
CA ALA A 47 -18.83 -71.03 24.40
C ALA A 47 -19.57 -69.92 25.17
N LEU A 48 -20.44 -69.18 24.48
CA LEU A 48 -21.24 -68.11 25.08
C LEU A 48 -22.27 -68.68 26.06
N LYS A 49 -22.95 -69.76 25.68
CA LYS A 49 -23.88 -70.50 26.55
C LYS A 49 -23.18 -71.06 27.80
N ALA A 50 -21.97 -71.61 27.64
CA ALA A 50 -21.17 -72.10 28.77
C ALA A 50 -20.80 -70.98 29.74
N ARG A 51 -20.34 -69.84 29.22
CA ARG A 51 -19.96 -68.68 30.04
C ARG A 51 -21.15 -68.02 30.74
N LEU A 52 -22.30 -67.93 30.07
CA LEU A 52 -23.54 -67.46 30.68
C LEU A 52 -23.97 -68.38 31.82
N ARG A 53 -23.92 -69.70 31.62
CA ARG A 53 -24.22 -70.67 32.66
C ARG A 53 -23.33 -70.47 33.90
N GLU A 54 -22.03 -70.25 33.69
CA GLU A 54 -21.08 -69.98 34.79
C GLU A 54 -21.42 -68.70 35.57
N ILE A 55 -21.77 -67.62 34.86
CA ILE A 55 -22.14 -66.33 35.49
C ILE A 55 -23.39 -66.49 36.36
N TYR A 56 -24.45 -67.11 35.83
CA TYR A 56 -25.69 -67.28 36.60
C TYR A 56 -25.53 -68.30 37.74
N ALA A 57 -24.72 -69.35 37.55
CA ALA A 57 -24.36 -70.27 38.61
C ALA A 57 -23.60 -69.58 39.75
N GLY A 58 -22.70 -68.64 39.44
CA GLY A 58 -22.00 -67.80 40.43
C GLY A 58 -22.93 -66.88 41.24
N GLN A 59 -24.13 -66.61 40.73
CA GLN A 59 -25.18 -65.84 41.40
C GLN A 59 -26.20 -66.72 42.13
N GLY A 60 -25.98 -68.04 42.18
CA GLY A 60 -26.85 -69.00 42.85
C GLY A 60 -28.13 -69.35 42.08
N LEU A 61 -28.22 -69.01 40.79
CA LEU A 61 -29.37 -69.27 39.93
C LEU A 61 -29.03 -70.37 38.91
N SER A 62 -29.83 -71.44 38.87
CA SER A 62 -29.72 -72.48 37.83
C SER A 62 -30.63 -72.14 36.67
N VAL A 63 -30.05 -71.79 35.52
CA VAL A 63 -30.80 -71.42 34.31
C VAL A 63 -30.86 -72.61 33.35
N ASP A 64 -32.07 -72.90 32.85
CA ASP A 64 -32.29 -73.96 31.87
C ASP A 64 -31.65 -73.59 30.52
N ASP A 65 -31.08 -74.60 29.86
CA ASP A 65 -30.43 -74.50 28.56
C ASP A 65 -31.30 -73.86 27.48
N ARG A 66 -32.61 -74.08 27.55
CA ARG A 66 -33.58 -73.54 26.59
C ARG A 66 -33.66 -72.01 26.64
N VAL A 67 -33.61 -71.43 27.84
CA VAL A 67 -33.71 -69.98 28.06
C VAL A 67 -32.46 -69.27 27.53
N LEU A 68 -31.29 -69.87 27.74
CA LEU A 68 -30.02 -69.36 27.21
C LEU A 68 -29.98 -69.39 25.68
N ASP A 69 -30.45 -70.48 25.07
CA ASP A 69 -30.53 -70.60 23.60
C ASP A 69 -31.52 -69.60 23.00
N GLU A 70 -32.64 -69.37 23.69
CA GLU A 70 -33.67 -68.40 23.28
C GLU A 70 -33.17 -66.95 23.35
N GLY A 71 -32.43 -66.60 24.40
CA GLY A 71 -31.76 -65.29 24.51
C GLY A 71 -30.73 -65.05 23.40
N ILE A 72 -29.86 -66.05 23.11
CA ILE A 72 -28.86 -65.95 22.03
C ILE A 72 -29.53 -65.81 20.66
N ARG A 73 -30.63 -66.54 20.41
CA ARG A 73 -31.43 -66.42 19.18
C ARG A 73 -32.07 -65.04 19.04
N ALA A 74 -32.66 -64.50 20.10
CA ALA A 74 -33.27 -63.18 20.10
C ALA A 74 -32.26 -62.05 19.80
N LEU A 75 -31.02 -62.18 20.29
CA LEU A 75 -29.93 -61.24 19.98
C LEU A 75 -29.60 -61.26 18.48
N LYS A 76 -29.50 -62.45 17.87
CA LYS A 76 -29.23 -62.61 16.42
C LYS A 76 -30.30 -61.98 15.55
N GLU A 77 -31.55 -61.97 16.01
CA GLU A 77 -32.67 -61.39 15.26
C GLU A 77 -32.70 -59.84 15.27
N ALA A 78 -31.82 -59.19 16.02
CA ALA A 78 -31.64 -57.72 16.06
C ALA A 78 -32.95 -56.92 16.21
N ARG A 79 -33.99 -57.52 16.82
CA ARG A 79 -35.37 -56.99 16.88
C ARG A 79 -35.53 -55.63 17.56
N PHE A 80 -34.49 -55.16 18.25
CA PHE A 80 -34.48 -53.89 18.99
C PHE A 80 -33.45 -52.88 18.45
N ALA A 81 -32.94 -53.05 17.22
CA ALA A 81 -32.03 -52.09 16.59
C ALA A 81 -32.80 -51.04 15.80
N TYR A 82 -32.62 -49.76 16.14
CA TYR A 82 -33.15 -48.66 15.34
C TYR A 82 -32.30 -48.44 14.09
N THR A 83 -32.88 -48.65 12.91
CA THR A 83 -32.25 -48.28 11.64
C THR A 83 -32.70 -46.86 11.25
N PRO A 84 -31.81 -45.86 11.27
CA PRO A 84 -32.18 -44.51 10.87
C PRO A 84 -32.60 -44.47 9.39
N PRO A 85 -33.60 -43.64 9.01
CA PRO A 85 -33.97 -43.50 7.61
C PRO A 85 -32.81 -42.96 6.77
N PRO A 86 -32.68 -43.36 5.49
CA PRO A 86 -31.56 -43.00 4.64
C PRO A 86 -31.41 -41.47 4.50
N PRO A 87 -30.19 -40.97 4.25
CA PRO A 87 -29.97 -39.55 4.00
C PRO A 87 -30.75 -39.10 2.75
N GLY A 88 -31.57 -38.06 2.88
CA GLY A 88 -32.37 -37.51 1.79
C GLY A 88 -32.81 -36.07 2.07
N LEU A 89 -33.32 -35.38 1.04
CA LEU A 89 -33.74 -33.97 1.11
C LEU A 89 -34.74 -33.68 2.25
N PRO A 90 -35.74 -34.53 2.55
CA PRO A 90 -36.65 -34.28 3.66
C PRO A 90 -35.93 -34.34 5.03
N ARG A 91 -34.99 -35.28 5.20
CA ARG A 91 -34.23 -35.45 6.44
C ARG A 91 -33.24 -34.31 6.67
N THR A 92 -32.60 -33.80 5.61
CA THR A 92 -31.69 -32.66 5.71
C THR A 92 -32.43 -31.37 6.01
N LEU A 93 -33.55 -31.08 5.35
CA LEU A 93 -34.41 -29.94 5.66
C LEU A 93 -34.96 -30.00 7.08
N ALA A 94 -35.41 -31.18 7.55
CA ALA A 94 -35.87 -31.36 8.92
C ALA A 94 -34.76 -31.08 9.94
N ARG A 95 -33.54 -31.58 9.71
CA ARG A 95 -32.38 -31.27 10.56
C ARG A 95 -32.02 -29.78 10.55
N LEU A 96 -32.13 -29.14 9.39
CA LEU A 96 -31.86 -27.71 9.22
C LEU A 96 -32.92 -26.86 9.96
N TRP A 97 -34.18 -27.29 9.96
CA TRP A 97 -35.26 -26.68 10.74
C TRP A 97 -35.11 -26.88 12.25
N VAL A 98 -34.71 -28.08 12.70
CA VAL A 98 -34.39 -28.33 14.12
C VAL A 98 -33.22 -27.45 14.57
N ALA A 99 -32.23 -27.23 13.70
CA ALA A 99 -31.10 -26.35 13.95
C ALA A 99 -31.35 -24.87 13.61
N ARG A 100 -32.60 -24.45 13.36
CA ARG A 100 -32.95 -23.12 12.81
C ARG A 100 -32.33 -21.92 13.53
N ALA A 101 -32.15 -22.00 14.85
CA ALA A 101 -31.53 -20.92 15.62
C ALA A 101 -30.05 -20.74 15.25
N ARG A 102 -29.29 -21.82 15.14
CA ARG A 102 -27.88 -21.79 14.73
C ARG A 102 -27.73 -21.44 13.25
N VAL A 103 -28.57 -22.03 12.40
CA VAL A 103 -28.59 -21.76 10.96
C VAL A 103 -28.96 -20.30 10.69
N GLY A 104 -29.92 -19.75 11.42
CA GLY A 104 -30.33 -18.35 11.32
C GLY A 104 -29.20 -17.38 11.69
N VAL A 105 -28.41 -17.68 12.73
CA VAL A 105 -27.24 -16.87 13.08
C VAL A 105 -26.18 -16.90 11.98
N VAL A 106 -25.86 -18.07 11.43
CA VAL A 106 -24.89 -18.19 10.33
C VAL A 106 -25.39 -17.47 9.08
N ALA A 107 -26.67 -17.62 8.74
CA ALA A 107 -27.29 -16.91 7.63
C ALA A 107 -27.24 -15.39 7.82
N ALA A 108 -27.54 -14.89 9.02
CA ALA A 108 -27.46 -13.47 9.34
C ALA A 108 -26.03 -12.93 9.21
N VAL A 109 -25.02 -13.68 9.70
CA VAL A 109 -23.61 -13.30 9.54
C VAL A 109 -23.21 -13.27 8.06
N LEU A 110 -23.63 -14.25 7.26
CA LEU A 110 -23.39 -14.26 5.82
C LEU A 110 -24.03 -13.05 5.13
N VAL A 111 -25.26 -12.69 5.49
CA VAL A 111 -25.93 -11.49 4.95
C VAL A 111 -25.16 -10.23 5.30
N VAL A 112 -24.69 -10.08 6.54
CA VAL A 112 -23.88 -8.93 6.96
C VAL A 112 -22.55 -8.88 6.19
N LEU A 113 -21.88 -10.01 6.00
CA LEU A 113 -20.64 -10.08 5.22
C LEU A 113 -20.87 -9.71 3.75
N VAL A 114 -21.95 -10.20 3.13
CA VAL A 114 -22.29 -9.85 1.75
C VAL A 114 -22.64 -8.37 1.63
N ALA A 115 -23.45 -7.83 2.55
CA ALA A 115 -23.81 -6.41 2.57
C ALA A 115 -22.59 -5.51 2.81
N GLY A 116 -21.71 -5.90 3.74
CA GLY A 116 -20.45 -5.20 4.02
C GLY A 116 -19.48 -5.25 2.84
N GLY A 117 -19.33 -6.40 2.18
CA GLY A 117 -18.51 -6.55 0.98
C GLY A 117 -19.06 -5.74 -0.20
N ALA A 118 -20.37 -5.76 -0.43
CA ALA A 118 -21.03 -4.95 -1.45
C ALA A 118 -20.87 -3.45 -1.17
N GLY A 119 -21.06 -3.04 0.09
CA GLY A 119 -20.83 -1.65 0.53
C GLY A 119 -19.39 -1.20 0.35
N TRP A 120 -18.42 -2.08 0.66
CA TRP A 120 -16.99 -1.80 0.46
C TRP A 120 -16.63 -1.64 -1.03
N LEU A 121 -17.13 -2.53 -1.89
CA LEU A 121 -16.93 -2.43 -3.35
C LEU A 121 -17.58 -1.16 -3.92
N ALA A 122 -18.79 -0.82 -3.49
CA ALA A 122 -19.47 0.41 -3.89
C ALA A 122 -18.71 1.66 -3.42
N TYR A 123 -18.18 1.65 -2.20
CA TYR A 123 -17.36 2.74 -1.67
C TYR A 123 -16.06 2.91 -2.49
N GLN A 124 -15.35 1.82 -2.79
CA GLN A 124 -14.14 1.90 -3.63
C GLN A 124 -14.44 2.34 -5.07
N GLY A 125 -15.53 1.85 -5.68
CA GLY A 125 -15.98 2.33 -6.99
C GLY A 125 -16.25 3.84 -6.98
N SER A 126 -16.99 4.32 -5.98
CA SER A 126 -17.27 5.76 -5.82
C SER A 126 -16.03 6.61 -5.58
N ALA A 127 -14.96 6.05 -5.00
CA ALA A 127 -13.68 6.74 -4.84
C ALA A 127 -12.92 6.83 -6.16
N ALA A 128 -12.93 5.76 -6.96
CA ALA A 128 -12.32 5.73 -8.29
C ALA A 128 -13.04 6.68 -9.27
N ASP A 129 -14.37 6.70 -9.25
CA ASP A 129 -15.18 7.59 -10.09
C ASP A 129 -14.92 9.07 -9.74
N ARG A 130 -14.91 9.41 -8.45
CA ARG A 130 -14.56 10.77 -7.99
C ARG A 130 -13.14 11.19 -8.40
N ALA A 131 -12.17 10.27 -8.36
CA ALA A 131 -10.81 10.56 -8.79
C ALA A 131 -10.73 10.77 -10.31
N ALA A 132 -11.50 10.01 -11.10
CA ALA A 132 -11.58 10.17 -12.54
C ALA A 132 -12.28 11.49 -12.93
N GLU A 133 -13.35 11.86 -12.25
CA GLU A 133 -14.02 13.16 -12.41
C GLU A 133 -13.10 14.32 -12.03
N ALA A 134 -12.40 14.22 -10.89
CA ALA A 134 -11.43 15.23 -10.46
C ALA A 134 -10.31 15.41 -11.50
N ALA A 135 -9.76 14.32 -12.05
CA ALA A 135 -8.74 14.38 -13.09
C ALA A 135 -9.28 15.02 -14.39
N ARG A 136 -10.55 14.74 -14.76
CA ARG A 136 -11.21 15.37 -15.92
C ARG A 136 -11.41 16.86 -15.71
N VAL A 137 -11.97 17.26 -14.57
CA VAL A 137 -12.15 18.68 -14.21
C VAL A 137 -10.80 19.38 -14.14
N GLU A 138 -9.78 18.70 -13.62
CA GLU A 138 -8.45 19.28 -13.50
C GLU A 138 -7.88 19.65 -14.88
N ILE A 139 -7.88 18.72 -15.84
CA ILE A 139 -7.37 18.91 -17.20
C ILE A 139 -8.28 19.84 -18.02
N ALA A 140 -9.60 19.73 -17.87
CA ALA A 140 -10.55 20.50 -18.68
C ALA A 140 -10.67 21.96 -18.21
N GLU A 141 -10.50 22.23 -16.92
CA GLU A 141 -10.82 23.52 -16.34
C GLU A 141 -9.67 24.15 -15.56
N THR A 142 -9.12 23.44 -14.58
CA THR A 142 -8.19 24.08 -13.64
C THR A 142 -6.81 24.35 -14.24
N LEU A 143 -6.23 23.38 -14.95
CA LEU A 143 -4.91 23.51 -15.55
C LEU A 143 -4.87 24.49 -16.73
N PRO A 144 -5.88 24.52 -17.64
CA PRO A 144 -5.94 25.57 -18.65
C PRO A 144 -5.98 26.97 -18.03
N ARG A 145 -6.84 27.19 -17.02
CA ARG A 145 -6.91 28.50 -16.32
C ARG A 145 -5.61 28.85 -15.61
N ALA A 146 -4.97 27.88 -14.94
CA ALA A 146 -3.68 28.09 -14.29
C ALA A 146 -2.58 28.42 -15.30
N LEU A 147 -2.54 27.74 -16.44
CA LEU A 147 -1.59 27.98 -17.52
C LEU A 147 -1.76 29.37 -18.12
N ASP A 148 -2.99 29.77 -18.42
CA ASP A 148 -3.26 31.10 -18.98
C ASP A 148 -2.94 32.22 -17.97
N GLY A 149 -3.24 32.01 -16.68
CA GLY A 149 -2.87 32.93 -15.60
C GLY A 149 -1.35 33.07 -15.42
N ALA A 150 -0.64 31.94 -15.38
CA ALA A 150 0.82 31.92 -15.29
C ALA A 150 1.48 32.57 -16.51
N LEU A 151 0.95 32.31 -17.72
CA LEU A 151 1.43 32.95 -18.94
C LEU A 151 1.21 34.47 -18.91
N ALA A 152 0.01 34.92 -18.51
CA ALA A 152 -0.31 36.34 -18.43
C ALA A 152 0.65 37.07 -17.48
N THR A 153 0.90 36.50 -16.30
CA THR A 153 1.82 37.11 -15.32
C THR A 153 3.27 37.08 -15.78
N ALA A 154 3.76 36.00 -16.39
CA ALA A 154 5.11 35.92 -16.94
C ALA A 154 5.31 36.91 -18.10
N THR A 155 4.32 37.03 -18.99
CA THR A 155 4.37 37.95 -20.14
C THR A 155 4.31 39.42 -19.72
N ALA A 156 3.58 39.73 -18.65
CA ALA A 156 3.53 41.09 -18.08
C ALA A 156 4.90 41.56 -17.54
N GLU A 157 5.71 40.62 -17.04
CA GLU A 157 7.06 40.91 -16.56
C GLU A 157 8.11 40.91 -17.69
N ALA A 158 7.92 40.11 -18.73
CA ALA A 158 8.88 39.95 -19.83
C ALA A 158 9.02 41.21 -20.70
N ARG A 159 10.21 41.83 -20.68
CA ARG A 159 10.52 43.05 -21.44
C ARG A 159 11.20 42.73 -22.77
N ASP A 160 12.23 41.87 -22.73
CA ASP A 160 13.03 41.52 -23.90
C ASP A 160 12.39 40.39 -24.76
N ALA A 161 12.96 40.16 -25.95
CA ALA A 161 12.45 39.16 -26.89
C ALA A 161 12.70 37.71 -26.41
N ALA A 162 13.81 37.45 -25.72
CA ALA A 162 14.16 36.11 -25.24
C ALA A 162 13.24 35.67 -24.09
N ALA A 163 12.92 36.57 -23.16
CA ALA A 163 11.96 36.38 -22.08
C ALA A 163 10.56 36.08 -22.62
N LYS A 164 10.11 36.85 -23.63
CA LYS A 164 8.82 36.62 -24.31
C LYS A 164 8.80 35.27 -25.03
N ALA A 165 9.88 34.91 -25.72
CA ALA A 165 10.01 33.63 -26.40
C ALA A 165 9.99 32.46 -25.40
N ALA A 166 10.67 32.59 -24.26
CA ALA A 166 10.67 31.57 -23.21
C ALA A 166 9.26 31.34 -22.63
N ALA A 167 8.52 32.42 -22.35
CA ALA A 167 7.14 32.32 -21.87
C ALA A 167 6.22 31.66 -22.90
N ALA A 168 6.37 32.04 -24.18
CA ALA A 168 5.60 31.47 -25.28
C ALA A 168 5.89 29.97 -25.47
N ALA A 169 7.15 29.56 -25.38
CA ALA A 169 7.56 28.16 -25.49
C ALA A 169 6.95 27.31 -24.36
N LEU A 170 7.08 27.75 -23.10
CA LEU A 170 6.49 27.04 -21.96
C LEU A 170 4.96 26.92 -22.07
N ALA A 171 4.28 27.96 -22.54
CA ALA A 171 2.85 27.90 -22.75
C ALA A 171 2.45 27.00 -23.92
N ALA A 172 3.25 26.94 -24.99
CA ALA A 172 3.03 26.00 -26.09
C ALA A 172 3.16 24.54 -25.60
N ASP A 173 4.19 24.25 -24.81
CA ASP A 173 4.39 22.93 -24.20
C ASP A 173 3.23 22.55 -23.27
N GLY A 174 2.76 23.48 -22.43
CA GLY A 174 1.61 23.29 -21.56
C GLY A 174 0.32 23.01 -22.33
N ARG A 175 0.04 23.76 -23.41
CA ARG A 175 -1.14 23.51 -24.26
C ARG A 175 -1.06 22.17 -24.98
N ALA A 176 0.13 21.79 -25.45
CA ALA A 176 0.35 20.49 -26.07
C ALA A 176 0.15 19.34 -25.06
N ALA A 177 0.57 19.52 -23.81
CA ALA A 177 0.34 18.55 -22.74
C ALA A 177 -1.16 18.41 -22.42
N LEU A 178 -1.88 19.53 -22.29
CA LEU A 178 -3.33 19.54 -22.09
C LEU A 178 -4.08 18.82 -23.22
N ALA A 179 -3.67 19.05 -24.48
CA ALA A 179 -4.27 18.39 -25.65
C ALA A 179 -4.08 16.86 -25.64
N ARG A 180 -3.02 16.36 -25.00
CA ARG A 180 -2.75 14.91 -24.82
C ARG A 180 -3.35 14.34 -23.52
N GLY A 181 -4.00 15.16 -22.70
CA GLY A 181 -4.47 14.74 -21.37
C GLY A 181 -3.34 14.49 -20.36
N ASP A 182 -2.15 15.02 -20.60
CA ASP A 182 -0.98 14.86 -19.72
C ASP A 182 -0.98 15.94 -18.64
N ALA A 183 -1.66 15.66 -17.53
CA ALA A 183 -1.75 16.57 -16.40
C ALA A 183 -0.37 16.85 -15.74
N ALA A 184 0.55 15.88 -15.77
CA ALA A 184 1.87 16.04 -15.14
C ALA A 184 2.72 17.05 -15.93
N ALA A 185 2.79 16.89 -17.25
CA ALA A 185 3.50 17.82 -18.11
C ALA A 185 2.85 19.22 -18.13
N ALA A 186 1.51 19.30 -18.08
CA ALA A 186 0.81 20.58 -17.97
C ALA A 186 1.13 21.32 -16.66
N ARG A 187 1.16 20.62 -15.51
CA ARG A 187 1.60 21.21 -14.22
C ARG A 187 3.05 21.65 -14.27
N ALA A 188 3.93 20.88 -14.91
CA ALA A 188 5.33 21.27 -15.09
C ALA A 188 5.49 22.56 -15.92
N ALA A 189 4.66 22.74 -16.95
CA ALA A 189 4.64 23.96 -17.75
C ALA A 189 4.18 25.18 -16.94
N VAL A 190 3.15 25.04 -16.10
CA VAL A 190 2.71 26.08 -15.15
C VAL A 190 3.84 26.46 -14.19
N ALA A 191 4.46 25.46 -13.54
CA ALA A 191 5.59 25.70 -12.64
C ALA A 191 6.79 26.35 -13.34
N GLY A 192 7.03 26.00 -14.60
CA GLY A 192 8.06 26.63 -15.43
C GLY A 192 7.77 28.10 -15.72
N LEU A 193 6.51 28.47 -15.95
CA LEU A 193 6.11 29.88 -16.12
C LEU A 193 6.27 30.67 -14.82
N ASP A 194 5.95 30.07 -13.67
CA ASP A 194 6.15 30.69 -12.36
C ASP A 194 7.65 30.89 -12.05
N ASP A 195 8.51 29.91 -12.33
CA ASP A 195 9.97 30.05 -12.22
C ASP A 195 10.51 31.14 -13.16
N LEU A 196 10.03 31.14 -14.41
CA LEU A 196 10.39 32.17 -15.38
C LEU A 196 10.04 33.56 -14.84
N ARG A 197 8.82 33.75 -14.35
CA ARG A 197 8.39 35.01 -13.72
C ARG A 197 9.29 35.36 -12.54
N ALA A 198 9.59 34.42 -11.65
CA ALA A 198 10.46 34.64 -10.49
C ALA A 198 11.88 35.09 -10.89
N ARG A 199 12.41 34.58 -12.01
CA ARG A 199 13.69 35.04 -12.57
C ARG A 199 13.59 36.40 -13.24
N LEU A 200 12.49 36.70 -13.92
CA LEU A 200 12.26 37.99 -14.55
C LEU A 200 12.13 39.12 -13.53
N VAL A 201 11.39 38.92 -12.44
CA VAL A 201 11.19 39.97 -11.41
C VAL A 201 12.46 40.26 -10.61
N ARG A 202 13.40 39.31 -10.57
CA ARG A 202 14.66 39.46 -9.84
C ARG A 202 15.56 40.46 -10.58
N SER A 203 15.83 41.59 -9.94
CA SER A 203 16.80 42.59 -10.40
C SER A 203 17.96 42.68 -9.43
N TYR A 204 19.17 42.83 -9.96
CA TYR A 204 20.38 43.02 -9.17
C TYR A 204 21.52 43.54 -10.04
N ASP A 205 22.46 44.22 -9.40
CA ASP A 205 23.74 44.61 -9.97
C ASP A 205 24.81 43.61 -9.58
N LEU A 206 25.74 43.34 -10.49
CA LEU A 206 26.97 42.61 -10.22
C LEU A 206 28.05 43.62 -9.86
N VAL A 207 28.27 43.81 -8.57
CA VAL A 207 29.17 44.83 -8.02
C VAL A 207 30.52 44.21 -7.69
N ILE A 208 31.60 44.79 -8.22
CA ILE A 208 32.98 44.41 -7.96
C ILE A 208 33.31 44.59 -6.47
N VAL A 209 33.87 43.54 -5.89
CA VAL A 209 34.30 43.53 -4.49
C VAL A 209 35.58 44.35 -4.36
N SER A 210 35.55 45.39 -3.52
CA SER A 210 36.67 46.33 -3.36
C SER A 210 37.17 46.46 -1.90
N ARG A 211 36.47 45.87 -0.93
CA ARG A 211 36.77 46.05 0.49
C ARG A 211 38.15 45.49 0.93
N PRO A 212 38.77 46.06 1.98
CA PRO A 212 40.04 45.59 2.51
C PRO A 212 39.98 44.12 2.95
N GLY A 213 41.07 43.39 2.70
CA GLY A 213 41.19 41.96 3.07
C GLY A 213 40.52 40.99 2.09
N GLU A 214 39.79 41.48 1.08
CA GLU A 214 39.19 40.64 0.05
C GLU A 214 39.88 40.80 -1.31
N ARG A 215 39.95 39.69 -2.05
CA ARG A 215 40.46 39.69 -3.43
C ARG A 215 39.42 40.31 -4.36
N THR A 216 39.86 41.29 -5.16
CA THR A 216 39.04 41.94 -6.20
C THR A 216 39.12 41.20 -7.53
N GLY A 217 40.25 40.57 -7.82
CA GLY A 217 40.45 39.78 -9.01
C GLY A 217 41.44 38.65 -8.76
N VAL A 218 41.31 37.58 -9.53
CA VAL A 218 42.19 36.41 -9.51
C VAL A 218 42.45 35.93 -10.93
N PHE A 219 43.52 35.16 -11.13
CA PHE A 219 43.77 34.48 -12.39
C PHE A 219 43.98 32.99 -12.17
N ARG A 220 43.61 32.19 -13.16
CA ARG A 220 43.80 30.74 -13.21
C ARG A 220 44.67 30.39 -14.41
N ILE A 221 45.51 29.37 -14.25
CA ILE A 221 46.28 28.78 -15.34
C ILE A 221 45.59 27.44 -15.68
N PRO A 222 45.00 27.28 -16.87
CA PRO A 222 44.32 26.05 -17.23
C PRO A 222 45.29 24.87 -17.38
N ASP A 223 44.94 23.68 -16.89
CA ASP A 223 45.76 22.47 -17.02
C ASP A 223 46.01 22.10 -18.50
N ALA A 224 45.01 22.36 -19.36
CA ALA A 224 45.11 22.07 -20.79
C ALA A 224 46.05 23.03 -21.54
N ASN A 225 46.36 24.20 -20.97
CA ASN A 225 47.26 25.18 -21.56
C ASN A 225 47.93 26.01 -20.47
N GLU A 226 49.06 25.50 -19.97
CA GLU A 226 49.84 26.13 -18.90
C GLU A 226 50.42 27.51 -19.29
N GLY A 227 50.45 27.83 -20.59
CA GLY A 227 50.85 29.15 -21.10
C GLY A 227 49.73 30.19 -21.07
N ALA A 228 48.48 29.78 -20.87
CA ALA A 228 47.32 30.68 -20.84
C ALA A 228 47.01 31.16 -19.40
N ARG A 229 46.38 32.33 -19.32
CA ARG A 229 45.83 32.87 -18.06
C ARG A 229 44.38 33.28 -18.29
N ASN A 230 43.49 32.69 -17.50
CA ASN A 230 42.11 33.13 -17.40
C ASN A 230 42.00 34.14 -16.26
N TYR A 231 41.48 35.33 -16.56
CA TYR A 231 41.36 36.41 -15.60
C TYR A 231 39.92 36.53 -15.11
N TYR A 232 39.77 36.77 -13.82
CA TYR A 232 38.48 36.85 -13.15
C TYR A 232 38.40 38.06 -12.25
N VAL A 233 37.22 38.67 -12.19
CA VAL A 233 36.89 39.74 -11.25
C VAL A 233 35.82 39.24 -10.29
N VAL A 234 36.06 39.42 -9.00
CA VAL A 234 35.16 38.99 -7.92
C VAL A 234 34.02 40.00 -7.80
N VAL A 235 32.79 39.49 -7.90
CA VAL A 235 31.56 40.29 -7.83
C VAL A 235 30.61 39.76 -6.77
N GLU A 236 29.76 40.65 -6.30
CA GLU A 236 28.60 40.36 -5.48
C GLU A 236 27.33 40.75 -6.22
N ALA A 237 26.29 39.92 -6.13
CA ALA A 237 24.96 40.27 -6.63
C ALA A 237 24.24 41.09 -5.56
N VAL A 238 23.87 42.33 -5.88
CA VAL A 238 23.28 43.31 -4.96
C VAL A 238 21.94 43.78 -5.51
N ASP A 239 20.86 43.71 -4.73
CA ASP A 239 19.55 44.22 -5.13
C ASP A 239 19.47 45.76 -5.10
N PRO A 240 18.39 46.37 -5.62
CA PRO A 240 18.20 47.83 -5.56
C PRO A 240 18.13 48.41 -4.14
N ASP A 241 17.87 47.59 -3.12
CA ASP A 241 17.89 48.00 -1.70
C ASP A 241 19.30 47.93 -1.08
N GLY A 242 20.31 47.51 -1.86
CA GLY A 242 21.69 47.35 -1.40
C GLY A 242 21.98 46.04 -0.66
N ARG A 243 21.07 45.05 -0.73
CA ARG A 243 21.24 43.76 -0.04
C ARG A 243 21.82 42.71 -0.97
N LEU A 244 22.62 41.81 -0.40
CA LEU A 244 23.18 40.68 -1.14
C LEU A 244 22.08 39.69 -1.53
N VAL A 245 22.03 39.32 -2.81
CA VAL A 245 21.10 38.33 -3.35
C VAL A 245 21.86 37.10 -3.81
N ALA A 246 21.38 35.93 -3.38
CA ALA A 246 21.94 34.66 -3.85
C ALA A 246 21.40 34.32 -5.25
N VAL A 247 22.30 34.11 -6.21
CA VAL A 247 21.98 33.81 -7.61
C VAL A 247 22.60 32.49 -8.04
N PRO A 248 21.93 31.72 -8.92
CA PRO A 248 22.50 30.47 -9.42
C PRO A 248 23.64 30.75 -10.40
N VAL A 249 24.84 30.27 -10.09
CA VAL A 249 26.04 30.39 -10.91
C VAL A 249 26.59 28.99 -11.17
N THR A 250 27.02 28.74 -12.41
CA THR A 250 27.66 27.49 -12.81
C THR A 250 29.14 27.75 -13.00
N SER A 251 30.00 26.97 -12.34
CA SER A 251 31.44 27.14 -12.48
C SER A 251 31.94 26.53 -13.79
N GLU A 252 32.84 27.22 -14.48
CA GLU A 252 33.45 26.69 -15.70
C GLU A 252 34.54 25.65 -15.43
N GLU A 253 35.06 25.57 -14.20
CA GLU A 253 36.13 24.64 -13.83
C GLU A 253 35.61 23.21 -13.64
N ASP A 254 34.47 23.05 -12.94
CA ASP A 254 33.92 21.74 -12.55
C ASP A 254 32.47 21.50 -13.02
N GLY A 255 31.85 22.50 -13.67
CA GLY A 255 30.43 22.44 -14.09
C GLY A 255 29.43 22.50 -12.94
N ARG A 256 29.89 22.69 -11.68
CA ARG A 256 29.04 22.70 -10.50
C ARG A 256 28.19 23.96 -10.47
N ARG A 257 26.89 23.79 -10.27
CA ARG A 257 25.95 24.89 -10.04
C ARG A 257 25.77 25.12 -8.54
N ALA A 258 25.91 26.37 -8.10
CA ALA A 258 25.65 26.77 -6.73
C ALA A 258 24.87 28.09 -6.68
N THR A 259 24.03 28.26 -5.66
CA THR A 259 23.37 29.54 -5.38
C THR A 259 24.24 30.33 -4.42
N VAL A 260 24.87 31.39 -4.93
CA VAL A 260 25.84 32.19 -4.17
C VAL A 260 25.56 33.67 -4.38
N SER A 261 25.87 34.50 -3.39
CA SER A 261 25.84 35.96 -3.53
C SER A 261 27.16 36.55 -4.02
N LYS A 262 28.25 35.77 -3.97
CA LYS A 262 29.60 36.17 -4.35
C LYS A 262 30.25 35.10 -5.20
N PHE A 263 30.84 35.51 -6.33
CA PHE A 263 31.50 34.64 -7.29
C PHE A 263 32.47 35.47 -8.14
N ALA A 264 33.28 34.85 -9.00
CA ALA A 264 34.16 35.61 -9.89
C ALA A 264 33.79 35.38 -11.36
N VAL A 265 33.64 36.46 -12.12
CA VAL A 265 33.26 36.48 -13.54
C VAL A 265 34.51 36.55 -14.39
N ARG A 266 34.55 35.76 -15.46
CA ARG A 266 35.67 35.76 -16.40
C ARG A 266 35.67 37.05 -17.21
N VAL A 267 36.83 37.68 -17.33
CA VAL A 267 36.98 38.93 -18.07
C VAL A 267 38.22 38.88 -18.99
N PRO A 268 38.26 39.69 -20.06
CA PRO A 268 39.49 39.92 -20.80
C PRO A 268 40.57 40.52 -19.90
N LYS A 269 41.85 40.25 -20.23
CA LYS A 269 43.00 40.82 -19.49
C LYS A 269 42.92 42.35 -19.40
N ALA A 270 42.44 43.02 -20.45
CA ALA A 270 42.27 44.47 -20.46
C ALA A 270 41.34 44.98 -19.35
N THR A 271 40.19 44.32 -19.15
CA THR A 271 39.24 44.65 -18.07
C THR A 271 39.85 44.35 -16.70
N TYR A 272 40.52 43.20 -16.55
CA TYR A 272 41.20 42.84 -15.30
C TYR A 272 42.26 43.86 -14.90
N ASP A 273 43.14 44.23 -15.84
CA ASP A 273 44.20 45.21 -15.58
C ASP A 273 43.61 46.60 -15.30
N ALA A 274 42.49 46.96 -15.93
CA ALA A 274 41.81 48.24 -15.66
C ALA A 274 41.30 48.32 -14.22
N VAL A 275 40.59 47.28 -13.75
CA VAL A 275 40.12 47.20 -12.36
C VAL A 275 41.28 47.17 -11.37
N ALA A 276 42.38 46.49 -11.72
CA ALA A 276 43.57 46.44 -10.87
C ALA A 276 44.28 47.80 -10.76
N ARG A 277 44.31 48.60 -11.84
CA ARG A 277 44.86 49.96 -11.81
C ARG A 277 44.01 50.90 -10.97
N ASP A 278 42.70 50.89 -11.18
CA ASP A 278 41.69 51.64 -10.39
C ASP A 278 41.96 51.44 -8.89
N LYS A 279 41.99 50.17 -8.47
CA LYS A 279 42.26 49.82 -7.07
C LYS A 279 43.65 50.20 -6.55
N ALA A 280 44.65 50.27 -7.42
CA ALA A 280 46.01 50.61 -6.99
C ALA A 280 46.18 52.10 -6.70
N ASP A 281 45.31 52.96 -7.25
CA ASP A 281 45.44 54.41 -7.16
C ASP A 281 45.08 54.93 -5.75
N ASP A 282 43.98 54.44 -5.16
CA ASP A 282 43.52 54.88 -3.82
C ASP A 282 43.05 53.74 -2.90
N GLY A 283 43.12 52.48 -3.36
CA GLY A 283 42.70 51.30 -2.61
C GLY A 283 41.23 50.90 -2.80
N ILE A 284 40.44 51.66 -3.56
CA ILE A 284 39.04 51.35 -3.89
C ILE A 284 38.85 51.22 -5.40
N VAL A 285 37.73 50.62 -5.81
CA VAL A 285 37.32 50.57 -7.22
C VAL A 285 36.18 51.57 -7.32
N GLU A 286 36.27 52.55 -8.20
CA GLU A 286 35.28 53.62 -8.33
C GLU A 286 34.11 53.16 -9.19
N ASP A 287 34.40 52.61 -10.37
CA ASP A 287 33.37 52.05 -11.26
C ASP A 287 33.17 50.56 -10.98
N ARG A 288 32.41 50.33 -9.91
CA ARG A 288 32.20 48.99 -9.32
C ARG A 288 31.16 48.15 -10.02
N VAL A 289 30.34 48.68 -10.91
CA VAL A 289 29.30 47.88 -11.56
C VAL A 289 29.93 47.14 -12.74
N LEU A 290 29.93 45.81 -12.70
CA LEU A 290 30.39 44.97 -13.82
C LEU A 290 29.27 44.74 -14.84
N GLY A 291 28.04 44.61 -14.35
CA GLY A 291 26.84 44.46 -15.15
C GLY A 291 25.58 44.50 -14.30
N GLU A 292 24.44 44.69 -14.94
CA GLU A 292 23.12 44.79 -14.32
C GLU A 292 22.22 43.70 -14.90
N LYS A 293 21.43 43.05 -14.05
CA LYS A 293 20.31 42.24 -14.51
C LYS A 293 19.02 43.03 -14.26
N PRO A 294 18.46 43.73 -15.26
CA PRO A 294 17.26 44.51 -15.06
C PRO A 294 16.03 43.61 -14.87
N ARG A 295 15.01 44.17 -14.22
CA ARG A 295 13.70 43.51 -14.09
C ARG A 295 13.10 43.30 -15.48
N GLY A 296 12.61 42.09 -15.72
CA GLY A 296 11.97 41.70 -16.97
C GLY A 296 12.93 41.25 -18.06
N SER A 297 14.23 41.19 -17.76
CA SER A 297 15.24 40.55 -18.59
C SER A 297 15.72 39.24 -17.95
N LEU A 298 16.12 38.29 -18.78
CA LEU A 298 16.87 37.10 -18.33
C LEU A 298 18.39 37.28 -18.43
N ALA A 299 18.82 38.17 -19.32
CA ALA A 299 20.23 38.43 -19.56
C ALA A 299 20.76 39.50 -18.59
N THR A 300 22.06 39.38 -18.27
CA THR A 300 22.80 40.47 -17.64
C THR A 300 23.32 41.38 -18.74
N GLU A 301 23.08 42.67 -18.58
CA GLU A 301 23.63 43.73 -19.41
C GLU A 301 24.98 44.13 -18.82
N TRP A 302 26.06 43.96 -19.59
CA TRP A 302 27.42 44.19 -19.11
C TRP A 302 27.87 45.61 -19.38
N SER A 303 28.26 46.33 -18.33
CA SER A 303 28.83 47.69 -18.43
C SER A 303 30.30 47.66 -18.86
N LYS A 304 31.00 46.54 -18.61
CA LYS A 304 32.39 46.29 -19.00
C LYS A 304 32.51 45.01 -19.81
N PRO A 305 33.53 44.85 -20.69
CA PRO A 305 33.72 43.62 -21.43
C PRO A 305 33.97 42.42 -20.50
N VAL A 306 33.17 41.37 -20.69
CA VAL A 306 33.31 40.07 -20.00
C VAL A 306 33.49 38.95 -21.01
N LEU A 307 33.92 37.79 -20.53
CA LEU A 307 33.95 36.54 -21.29
C LEU A 307 32.99 35.54 -20.65
N ASP A 308 32.59 34.53 -21.41
CA ASP A 308 31.78 33.44 -20.86
C ASP A 308 32.60 32.66 -19.83
N GLY A 309 32.05 32.53 -18.62
CA GLY A 309 32.67 31.75 -17.55
C GLY A 309 32.56 32.43 -16.19
N ALA A 310 32.45 31.61 -15.16
CA ALA A 310 32.53 32.04 -13.77
C ALA A 310 33.17 30.95 -12.91
N ILE A 311 33.69 31.36 -11.75
CA ILE A 311 34.23 30.45 -10.74
C ILE A 311 33.62 30.73 -9.37
N LEU A 312 33.49 29.68 -8.57
CA LEU A 312 32.84 29.72 -7.25
C LEU A 312 33.85 29.79 -6.08
N SER A 313 35.15 29.66 -6.35
CA SER A 313 36.20 29.67 -5.32
C SER A 313 37.53 30.20 -5.85
N TRP A 314 38.35 30.81 -4.98
CA TRP A 314 39.63 31.44 -5.34
C TRP A 314 40.61 31.60 -4.17
#